data_AF-A0AAU3ULF3-F1
#
_entry.id   AF-A0AAU3ULF3-F1
#
_cell.length_a   1.000
_cell.length_b   1.000
_cell.length_c   1.000
_cell.angle_alpha   90.00
_cell.angle_beta   90.00
_cell.angle_gamma   90.00
#
_symmetry.space_group_name_H-M   'P 1'
#
loop_
_entity.id
_entity.type
_entity.pdbx_description
1 polymer ?
#
loop_
_entity_poly.entity_id
_entity_poly.type
_entity_poly.pdbx_seq_one_letter_code
_entity_poly.pdbx_strand_id
1 'polypeptide(L)' 'MFEPAVTHMFVHADGVLAESLCQVELLGLTARRAEQLRLLHRGHEPDACAVLAASILAAP' A
#
# COMPACT_ATOMS: atom_id res chain seq x y z
N MET A 1 -5.99 -4.05 -29.46
CA MET A 1 -5.36 -3.34 -28.33
C MET A 1 -5.71 -4.12 -27.07
N PHE A 2 -4.72 -4.64 -26.35
CA PHE A 2 -4.93 -5.19 -25.01
C PHE A 2 -4.72 -4.04 -24.04
N GLU A 3 -5.80 -3.48 -23.52
CA GLU A 3 -5.72 -2.63 -22.34
C GLU A 3 -5.26 -3.56 -21.20
N PRO A 4 -4.18 -3.26 -20.46
CA PRO A 4 -3.81 -4.07 -19.32
C PRO A 4 -5.01 -4.03 -18.38
N ALA A 5 -5.66 -5.18 -18.16
CA ALA A 5 -6.69 -5.29 -17.15
C ALA A 5 -6.02 -4.98 -15.82
N VAL A 6 -6.20 -3.75 -15.34
CA VAL A 6 -5.72 -3.30 -14.04
C VAL A 6 -6.42 -4.19 -13.02
N THR A 7 -5.74 -5.25 -12.62
CA THR A 7 -6.26 -6.19 -11.66
C THR A 7 -6.10 -5.52 -10.32
N HIS A 8 -7.18 -4.98 -9.78
CA HIS A 8 -7.19 -4.43 -8.42
C HIS A 8 -6.93 -5.58 -7.46
N MET A 9 -5.73 -5.60 -6.90
CA MET A 9 -5.31 -6.62 -5.95
C MET A 9 -5.46 -6.05 -4.54
N PHE A 10 -6.26 -6.74 -3.73
CA PHE A 10 -6.50 -6.40 -2.33
C PHE A 10 -5.63 -7.26 -1.43
N VAL A 11 -5.03 -6.64 -0.41
CA VAL A 11 -4.22 -7.34 0.57
C VAL A 11 -4.54 -6.85 1.97
N HIS A 12 -4.55 -7.76 2.95
CA HIS A 12 -4.64 -7.34 4.34
C HIS A 12 -3.37 -6.59 4.75
N ALA A 13 -3.54 -5.41 5.35
CA ALA A 13 -2.44 -4.54 5.75
C ALA A 13 -1.48 -5.23 6.74
N ASP A 14 -2.00 -6.08 7.64
CA ASP A 14 -1.20 -6.83 8.62
C ASP A 14 -0.45 -8.02 7.99
N GLY A 15 -0.75 -8.39 6.75
CA GLY A 15 -0.11 -9.49 6.05
C GLY A 15 1.29 -9.14 5.51
N VAL A 16 2.15 -10.15 5.39
CA VAL A 16 3.52 -10.02 4.84
C VAL A 16 3.57 -9.53 3.40
N LEU A 17 2.52 -9.81 2.62
CA LEU A 17 2.42 -9.35 1.23
C LEU A 17 2.33 -7.82 1.14
N ALA A 18 1.69 -7.17 2.11
CA ALA A 18 1.58 -5.71 2.15
C ALA A 18 2.95 -5.02 2.31
N GLU A 19 3.96 -5.73 2.82
CA GLU A 19 5.33 -5.22 3.00
C GLU A 19 6.14 -5.24 1.69
N SER A 20 5.71 -6.03 0.71
CA SER A 20 6.45 -6.27 -0.54
C SER A 20 5.75 -5.71 -1.78
N LEU A 21 4.42 -5.51 -1.73
CA LEU A 21 3.63 -5.05 -2.86
C LEU A 21 3.39 -3.55 -2.80
N CYS A 22 3.50 -2.86 -3.94
CA CYS A 22 3.34 -1.41 -4.02
C CYS A 22 2.02 -0.96 -4.68
N GLN A 23 1.43 -1.79 -5.54
CA GLN A 23 0.24 -1.46 -6.35
C GLN A 23 -0.96 -2.28 -5.90
N VAL A 24 -1.27 -2.20 -4.61
CA VAL A 24 -2.36 -2.96 -3.97
C VAL A 24 -3.18 -2.06 -3.07
N GLU A 25 -4.46 -2.41 -2.92
CA GLU A 25 -5.35 -1.77 -1.97
C GLU A 25 -5.29 -2.51 -0.62
N LEU A 26 -5.13 -1.75 0.46
CA LEU A 26 -4.96 -2.29 1.81
C LEU A 26 -6.30 -2.47 2.52
N LEU A 27 -6.56 -3.68 3.01
CA LEU A 27 -7.70 -4.01 3.85
C LEU A 27 -7.30 -4.02 5.33
N GLY A 28 -8.12 -3.37 6.17
CA GLY A 28 -7.90 -3.36 7.63
C GLY A 28 -6.68 -2.56 8.07
N LEU A 29 -6.36 -1.46 7.38
CA LEU A 29 -5.24 -0.59 7.71
C LEU A 29 -5.52 0.16 9.03
N THR A 30 -4.69 -0.10 10.05
CA THR A 30 -4.72 0.62 11.34
C THR A 30 -3.64 1.69 11.38
N ALA A 31 -3.77 2.72 12.21
CA ALA A 31 -2.76 3.78 12.34
C ALA A 31 -1.35 3.25 12.63
N ARG A 32 -1.24 2.27 13.55
CA ARG A 32 0.04 1.60 13.85
C ARG A 32 0.63 0.93 12.62
N ARG A 33 -0.20 0.21 11.84
CA ARG A 33 0.26 -0.49 10.64
C ARG A 33 0.58 0.47 9.50
N ALA A 34 -0.15 1.57 9.39
CA ALA A 34 0.12 2.66 8.46
C ALA A 34 1.51 3.26 8.71
N GLU A 35 1.89 3.51 9.96
CA GLU A 35 3.23 4.00 10.28
C GLU A 35 4.32 2.98 9.87
N GLN A 36 4.12 1.70 10.15
CA GLN A 36 5.05 0.64 9.73
C GLN A 36 5.20 0.56 8.21
N LEU A 37 4.09 0.50 7.48
CA LEU A 37 4.10 0.43 6.00
C LEU A 37 4.68 1.71 5.40
N ARG A 38 4.40 2.88 5.98
CA ARG A 38 5.04 4.15 5.59
C ARG A 38 6.55 4.05 5.73
N LEU A 39 7.08 3.50 6.82
CA LEU A 39 8.52 3.34 7.02
C LEU A 39 9.13 2.33 6.04
N LEU A 40 8.46 1.21 5.79
CA LEU A 40 8.91 0.18 4.85
C LEU A 40 8.96 0.72 3.41
N HIS A 41 7.96 1.50 3.00
CA HIS A 41 7.84 2.03 1.64
C HIS A 41 8.36 3.48 1.50
N ARG A 42 8.98 4.08 2.52
CA ARG A 42 9.40 5.50 2.53
C ARG A 42 10.36 5.89 1.40
N GLY A 43 11.03 4.91 0.80
CA GLY A 43 11.94 5.12 -0.32
C GLY A 43 11.26 5.21 -1.69
N HIS A 44 9.94 4.97 -1.75
CA HIS A 44 9.17 5.11 -2.98
C HIS A 44 8.60 6.52 -3.10
N GLU A 45 8.37 6.96 -4.34
CA GLU A 45 7.57 8.15 -4.58
C GLU A 45 6.11 7.88 -4.19
N PRO A 46 5.44 8.81 -3.47
CA PRO A 46 4.07 8.63 -3.00
C PRO A 46 3.09 8.30 -4.14
N ASP A 47 3.19 8.99 -5.28
CA ASP A 47 2.35 8.76 -6.45
C ASP A 47 2.65 7.43 -7.16
N ALA A 48 3.84 6.86 -6.97
CA ALA A 48 4.23 5.59 -7.57
C ALA A 48 3.92 4.37 -6.68
N CYS A 49 3.51 4.58 -5.42
CA CYS A 49 3.30 3.52 -4.44
C CYS A 49 1.97 3.73 -3.70
N ALA A 50 0.94 2.99 -4.10
CA ALA A 50 -0.39 3.03 -3.50
C ALA A 50 -0.36 2.71 -2.00
N VAL A 51 0.52 1.77 -1.58
CA VAL A 51 0.73 1.45 -0.16
C VAL A 51 1.27 2.65 0.60
N LEU A 52 2.29 3.35 0.08
CA LEU A 52 2.84 4.54 0.75
C LEU A 52 1.80 5.66 0.83
N ALA A 53 1.08 5.93 -0.26
CA ALA A 53 0.02 6.93 -0.27
C ALA A 53 -1.07 6.63 0.77
N ALA A 54 -1.59 5.39 0.79
CA ALA A 54 -2.57 4.95 1.77
C ALA A 54 -2.03 5.04 3.21
N SER A 55 -0.76 4.70 3.41
CA SER A 55 -0.09 4.77 4.72
C SER A 55 0.04 6.20 5.24
N ILE A 56 0.30 7.16 4.35
CA ILE A 56 0.38 8.59 4.71
C ILE A 56 -1.01 9.11 5.09
N LEU A 57 -2.04 8.75 4.31
CA LEU A 57 -3.42 9.20 4.55
C LEU A 57 -4.04 8.61 5.82
N ALA A 58 -3.60 7.42 6.25
CA ALA A 58 -4.11 6.73 7.43
C ALA A 58 -3.29 6.99 8.71
N ALA A 59 -2.12 7.60 8.60
CA ALA A 59 -1.35 8.07 9.76
C ALA A 59 -1.90 9.44 10.21
N PRO A 60 -2.15 9.66 11.51
CA PRO A 60 -2.62 10.94 12.04
C PRO A 60 -1.59 12.07 11.91
#